data_AF-A0A1B6M1U8-F1
#
_entry.id   AF-A0A1B6M1U8-F1
#
_cell.length_a   1.000
_cell.length_b   1.000
_cell.length_c   1.000
_cell.angle_alpha   90.00
_cell.angle_beta   90.00
_cell.angle_gamma   90.00
#
_symmetry.space_group_name_H-M   'P 1'
#
loop_
_entity.id
_entity.type
_entity.pdbx_description
1 polymer ?
#
loop_
_entity_poly.entity_id
_entity_poly.type
_entity_poly.pdbx_seq_one_letter_code
_entity_poly.pdbx_strand_id
1 'polypeptide(L)'
;RSKGDSVEEQRALANIGHMYLIMADTFANPESAEKQDTLEKAKKYCLHSLQVCEKLSINKKELIEMQARLYLNLGLIVDQQSETNAAISYLNRAINLCKSMDIWEILYRSYNSLACVFQHQSDHARALENFDKAMNAAQRLQDKNQHLCDLLLLKADVLFNLPDFRGAKQCLLKAYKLNTA
;
A
#
# COMPACT_ATOMS: atom_id res chain seq x y z
N ARG A 1 -11.57 31.23 6.53
CA ARG A 1 -11.67 29.77 6.26
C ARG A 1 -11.37 29.06 7.55
N SER A 2 -12.32 28.28 8.05
CA SER A 2 -12.20 27.61 9.35
C SER A 2 -11.16 26.48 9.23
N LYS A 3 -10.49 26.10 10.34
CA LYS A 3 -9.59 24.93 10.34
C LYS A 3 -10.30 23.65 9.92
N GLY A 4 -11.62 23.56 10.13
CA GLY A 4 -12.44 22.43 9.71
C GLY A 4 -12.57 22.33 8.18
N ASP A 5 -12.71 23.47 7.50
CA ASP A 5 -12.88 23.49 6.04
C ASP A 5 -11.66 22.89 5.33
N SER A 6 -10.45 23.19 5.81
CA SER A 6 -9.20 22.68 5.21
C SER A 6 -8.93 21.21 5.50
N VAL A 7 -9.41 20.67 6.62
CA VAL A 7 -9.32 19.23 6.92
C VAL A 7 -10.26 18.44 6.01
N GLU A 8 -11.49 18.93 5.83
CA GLU A 8 -12.44 18.28 4.92
C GLU A 8 -12.02 18.41 3.46
N GLU A 9 -11.43 19.54 3.06
CA GLU A 9 -10.79 19.69 1.75
C GLU A 9 -9.69 18.65 1.54
N GLN A 10 -8.79 18.48 2.51
CA GLN A 10 -7.71 17.47 2.44
C GLN A 10 -8.28 16.07 2.25
N ARG A 11 -9.28 15.68 3.06
CA ARG A 11 -9.93 14.36 3.03
C ARG A 11 -10.67 14.13 1.71
N ALA A 12 -11.39 15.12 1.22
CA ALA A 12 -12.07 15.05 -0.07
C ALA A 12 -11.07 14.81 -1.20
N LEU A 13 -9.96 15.55 -1.24
CA LEU A 13 -8.91 15.36 -2.24
C LEU A 13 -8.27 13.95 -2.15
N ALA A 14 -8.00 13.47 -0.93
CA ALA A 14 -7.46 12.13 -0.71
C ALA A 14 -8.43 11.04 -1.22
N ASN A 15 -9.72 11.20 -0.93
CA ASN A 15 -10.76 10.28 -1.36
C ASN A 15 -10.92 10.30 -2.88
N ILE A 16 -10.95 11.47 -3.52
CA ILE A 16 -11.01 11.59 -4.97
C ILE A 16 -9.79 10.91 -5.62
N GLY A 17 -8.58 11.15 -5.09
CA GLY A 17 -7.37 10.49 -5.59
C GLY A 17 -7.45 8.96 -5.47
N HIS A 18 -7.94 8.44 -4.35
CA HIS A 18 -8.14 7.02 -4.15
C HIS A 18 -9.24 6.42 -5.06
N MET A 19 -10.32 7.16 -5.31
CA MET A 19 -11.36 6.72 -6.25
C MET A 19 -10.83 6.61 -7.68
N TYR A 20 -9.99 7.54 -8.12
CA TYR A 20 -9.33 7.43 -9.42
C TYR A 20 -8.34 6.26 -9.47
N LEU A 21 -7.63 5.96 -8.38
CA LEU A 21 -6.77 4.77 -8.30
C LEU A 21 -7.60 3.48 -8.47
N ILE A 22 -8.70 3.33 -7.73
CA ILE A 22 -9.59 2.17 -7.89
C ILE A 22 -10.16 2.11 -9.32
N MET A 23 -10.53 3.26 -9.89
CA MET A 23 -11.00 3.31 -11.28
C MET A 23 -9.90 2.83 -12.25
N ALA A 24 -8.64 3.19 -12.01
CA ALA A 24 -7.50 2.74 -12.81
C ALA A 24 -7.35 1.20 -12.78
N ASP A 25 -7.68 0.55 -11.67
CA ASP A 25 -7.67 -0.91 -11.53
C ASP A 25 -8.76 -1.61 -12.35
N THR A 26 -9.84 -0.91 -12.71
CA THR A 26 -10.94 -1.50 -13.49
C THR A 26 -10.65 -1.60 -14.99
N PHE A 27 -9.61 -0.91 -15.49
CA PHE A 27 -9.24 -0.98 -16.90
C PHE A 27 -8.58 -2.31 -17.22
N ALA A 28 -9.18 -3.07 -18.13
CA ALA A 28 -8.68 -4.38 -18.55
C ALA A 28 -7.32 -4.29 -19.28
N ASN A 29 -7.07 -3.22 -20.03
CA ASN A 29 -5.80 -3.00 -20.70
C ASN A 29 -4.88 -2.13 -19.83
N PRO A 30 -3.74 -2.67 -19.33
CA PRO A 30 -2.81 -1.91 -18.51
C PRO A 30 -2.10 -0.77 -19.26
N GLU A 31 -2.06 -0.82 -20.60
CA GLU A 31 -1.38 0.17 -21.45
C GLU A 31 -2.34 1.18 -22.08
N SER A 32 -3.61 1.21 -21.65
CA SER A 32 -4.57 2.15 -22.23
C SER A 32 -4.24 3.60 -21.84
N ALA A 33 -4.37 4.51 -22.82
CA ALA A 33 -4.20 5.94 -22.57
C ALA A 33 -5.19 6.47 -21.52
N GLU A 34 -6.39 5.90 -21.46
CA GLU A 34 -7.42 6.24 -20.46
C GLU A 34 -6.98 5.86 -19.04
N LYS A 35 -6.36 4.69 -18.87
CA LYS A 35 -5.80 4.27 -17.58
C LYS A 35 -4.68 5.22 -17.16
N GLN A 36 -3.78 5.57 -18.08
CA GLN A 36 -2.68 6.49 -17.78
C GLN A 36 -3.18 7.89 -17.38
N ASP A 37 -4.16 8.44 -18.10
CA ASP A 37 -4.80 9.72 -17.73
C ASP A 37 -5.50 9.65 -16.37
N THR A 38 -6.14 8.51 -16.07
CA THR A 38 -6.78 8.25 -14.78
C THR A 38 -5.75 8.21 -13.64
N LEU A 39 -4.61 7.57 -13.85
CA LEU A 39 -3.50 7.53 -12.89
C LEU A 39 -2.88 8.92 -12.66
N GLU A 40 -2.73 9.72 -13.72
CA GLU A 40 -2.27 11.11 -13.59
C GLU A 40 -3.24 11.97 -12.77
N LYS A 41 -4.55 11.79 -12.95
CA LYS A 41 -5.56 12.44 -12.11
C LYS A 41 -5.42 11.99 -10.65
N ALA A 42 -5.31 10.69 -10.39
CA ALA A 42 -5.11 10.16 -9.05
C ALA A 42 -3.88 10.79 -8.36
N LYS A 43 -2.74 10.80 -9.07
CA LYS A 43 -1.46 11.40 -8.62
C LYS A 43 -1.63 12.87 -8.29
N LYS A 44 -2.28 13.65 -9.17
CA LYS A 44 -2.55 15.07 -8.98
C LYS A 44 -3.36 15.35 -7.71
N TYR A 45 -4.44 14.60 -7.48
CA TYR A 45 -5.28 14.78 -6.29
C TYR A 45 -4.55 14.38 -5.00
N CYS A 46 -3.79 13.29 -5.00
CA CYS A 46 -2.98 12.89 -3.85
C CYS A 46 -1.88 13.92 -3.51
N LEU A 47 -1.18 14.45 -4.53
CA LEU A 47 -0.18 15.50 -4.31
C LEU A 47 -0.80 16.80 -3.81
N HIS A 48 -1.97 17.18 -4.34
CA HIS A 48 -2.68 18.36 -3.85
C HIS A 48 -3.14 18.18 -2.39
N SER A 49 -3.67 17.01 -2.05
CA SER A 49 -4.01 16.67 -0.66
C SER A 49 -2.79 16.76 0.28
N LEU A 50 -1.62 16.34 -0.18
CA LEU A 50 -0.36 16.41 0.58
C LEU A 50 0.06 17.87 0.83
N GLN A 51 -0.09 18.75 -0.16
CA GLN A 51 0.16 20.19 -0.01
C GLN A 51 -0.81 20.86 0.99
N VAL A 52 -2.05 20.36 1.07
CA VAL A 52 -2.99 20.83 2.10
C VAL A 52 -2.51 20.38 3.48
N CYS A 53 -2.04 19.14 3.65
CA CYS A 53 -1.48 18.65 4.91
C CYS A 53 -0.39 19.58 5.48
N GLU A 54 0.49 20.12 4.64
CA GLU A 54 1.57 21.04 5.07
C GLU A 54 1.05 22.32 5.73
N LYS A 55 -0.18 22.73 5.42
CA LYS A 55 -0.82 23.95 5.94
C LYS A 55 -1.73 23.67 7.14
N LEU A 56 -1.98 22.39 7.46
CA LEU A 56 -2.85 22.01 8.56
C LEU A 56 -2.13 22.16 9.91
N SER A 57 -2.85 22.70 10.89
CA SER A 57 -2.42 22.76 12.29
C SER A 57 -3.35 21.89 13.15
N ILE A 58 -3.21 20.58 12.99
CA ILE A 58 -4.00 19.53 13.65
C ILE A 58 -3.11 18.65 14.53
N ASN A 59 -3.69 17.62 15.16
CA ASN A 59 -2.93 16.66 15.96
C ASN A 59 -1.83 15.99 15.11
N LYS A 60 -0.62 15.88 15.69
CA LYS A 60 0.55 15.30 15.01
C LYS A 60 0.30 13.88 14.50
N LYS A 61 -0.39 13.04 15.28
CA LYS A 61 -0.70 11.66 14.90
C LYS A 61 -1.65 11.62 13.70
N GLU A 62 -2.69 12.44 13.71
CA GLU A 62 -3.64 12.56 12.61
C GLU A 62 -2.96 13.06 11.32
N LEU A 63 -2.11 14.09 11.44
CA LEU A 63 -1.35 14.61 10.31
C LEU A 63 -0.42 13.53 9.70
N ILE A 64 0.29 12.78 10.54
CA ILE A 64 1.17 11.70 10.10
C ILE A 64 0.37 10.58 9.43
N GLU A 65 -0.80 10.24 9.96
CA GLU A 65 -1.68 9.24 9.34
C GLU A 65 -2.16 9.68 7.95
N MET A 66 -2.58 10.94 7.80
CA MET A 66 -2.96 11.53 6.51
C MET A 66 -1.81 11.46 5.51
N GLN A 67 -0.61 11.90 5.91
CA GLN A 67 0.57 11.88 5.06
C GLN A 67 0.97 10.45 4.66
N ALA A 68 0.97 9.51 5.61
CA ALA A 68 1.33 8.12 5.35
C ALA A 68 0.36 7.45 4.36
N ARG A 69 -0.95 7.73 4.49
CA ARG A 69 -1.96 7.23 3.55
C ARG A 69 -1.74 7.78 2.14
N LEU A 70 -1.43 9.07 2.03
CA LEU A 70 -1.14 9.70 0.74
C LEU A 70 0.13 9.13 0.10
N TYR A 71 1.18 8.89 0.88
CA TYR A 71 2.40 8.25 0.38
C TYR A 71 2.18 6.80 -0.05
N LEU A 72 1.35 6.03 0.66
CA LEU A 72 0.94 4.70 0.22
C LEU A 72 0.21 4.77 -1.14
N ASN A 73 -0.78 5.65 -1.27
CA ASN A 73 -1.53 5.81 -2.51
C ASN A 73 -0.63 6.26 -3.67
N LEU A 74 0.26 7.23 -3.44
CA LEU A 74 1.24 7.66 -4.44
C LEU A 74 2.17 6.52 -4.86
N GLY A 75 2.61 5.69 -3.90
CA GLY A 75 3.41 4.50 -4.18
C GLY A 75 2.69 3.51 -5.10
N LEU A 76 1.42 3.23 -4.83
CA LEU A 76 0.58 2.36 -5.67
C LEU A 76 0.37 2.96 -7.08
N ILE A 77 0.04 4.26 -7.15
CA ILE A 77 -0.19 4.95 -8.43
C ILE A 77 1.05 4.85 -9.32
N VAL A 78 2.23 5.21 -8.80
CA VAL A 78 3.45 5.23 -9.62
C VAL A 78 3.98 3.82 -9.92
N ASP A 79 3.67 2.81 -9.09
CA ASP A 79 3.94 1.41 -9.43
C ASP A 79 3.12 0.96 -10.66
N GLN A 80 1.83 1.33 -10.71
CA GLN A 80 0.98 1.07 -11.87
C GLN A 80 1.41 1.83 -13.12
N GLN A 81 2.10 2.96 -12.95
CA GLN A 81 2.77 3.69 -14.04
C GLN A 81 4.13 3.09 -14.43
N SER A 82 4.52 1.95 -13.85
CA SER A 82 5.84 1.32 -14.03
C SER A 82 7.03 2.19 -13.59
N GLU A 83 6.81 3.22 -12.75
CA GLU A 83 7.85 4.06 -12.16
C GLU A 83 8.38 3.43 -10.86
N THR A 84 9.03 2.27 -10.96
CA THR A 84 9.30 1.42 -9.79
C THR A 84 10.15 2.08 -8.70
N ASN A 85 11.15 2.87 -9.06
CA ASN A 85 11.99 3.57 -8.08
C ASN A 85 11.21 4.63 -7.31
N ALA A 86 10.25 5.30 -7.96
CA ALA A 86 9.37 6.25 -7.31
C ALA A 86 8.42 5.53 -6.34
N ALA A 87 7.90 4.36 -6.73
CA ALA A 87 7.03 3.53 -5.88
C ALA A 87 7.74 3.15 -4.57
N ILE A 88 8.96 2.61 -4.69
CA ILE A 88 9.81 2.25 -3.54
C ILE A 88 10.06 3.46 -2.63
N SER A 89 10.35 4.63 -3.21
CA SER A 89 10.59 5.86 -2.45
C SER A 89 9.35 6.28 -1.65
N TYR A 90 8.16 6.34 -2.28
CA TYR A 90 6.93 6.73 -1.60
C TYR A 90 6.49 5.72 -0.54
N LEU A 91 6.57 4.42 -0.83
CA LEU A 91 6.23 3.37 0.15
C LEU A 91 7.16 3.42 1.37
N ASN A 92 8.46 3.66 1.19
CA ASN A 92 9.38 3.83 2.31
C ASN A 92 9.07 5.07 3.16
N ARG A 93 8.62 6.18 2.55
CA ARG A 93 8.15 7.35 3.30
C ARG A 93 6.94 7.01 4.17
N ALA A 94 5.96 6.29 3.63
CA ALA A 94 4.79 5.82 4.39
C ALA A 94 5.23 4.91 5.56
N ILE A 95 6.09 3.92 5.31
CA ILE A 95 6.62 2.99 6.33
C ILE A 95 7.29 3.76 7.47
N ASN A 96 8.17 4.71 7.16
CA ASN A 96 8.90 5.47 8.17
C ASN A 96 7.98 6.31 9.06
N LEU A 97 6.96 6.93 8.48
CA LEU A 97 5.93 7.65 9.21
C LEU A 97 5.14 6.71 10.14
N CYS A 98 4.64 5.59 9.62
CA CYS A 98 3.82 4.66 10.39
C CYS A 98 4.57 3.99 11.54
N LYS A 99 5.85 3.64 11.36
CA LYS A 99 6.69 3.10 12.43
C LYS A 99 6.83 4.02 13.63
N SER A 100 6.86 5.33 13.39
CA SER A 100 7.03 6.32 14.46
C SER A 100 5.78 6.54 15.31
N MET A 101 4.61 6.08 14.85
CA MET A 101 3.29 6.39 15.43
C MET A 101 2.40 5.16 15.64
N ASP A 102 2.94 3.94 15.49
CA ASP A 102 2.22 2.67 15.61
C ASP A 102 0.95 2.60 14.75
N ILE A 103 1.04 3.09 13.51
CA ILE A 103 -0.08 3.08 12.54
C ILE A 103 -0.03 1.76 11.76
N TRP A 104 -0.49 0.68 12.39
CA TRP A 104 -0.30 -0.69 11.89
C TRP A 104 -1.00 -0.98 10.57
N GLU A 105 -2.19 -0.42 10.33
CA GLU A 105 -2.98 -0.68 9.12
C GLU A 105 -2.23 -0.21 7.86
N ILE A 106 -1.73 1.03 7.87
CA ILE A 106 -0.97 1.60 6.75
C ILE A 106 0.40 0.93 6.66
N LEU A 107 1.05 0.63 7.78
CA LEU A 107 2.35 -0.05 7.80
C LEU A 107 2.28 -1.43 7.13
N TYR A 108 1.26 -2.22 7.47
CA TYR A 108 0.98 -3.52 6.87
C TYR A 108 0.80 -3.38 5.35
N ARG A 109 -0.09 -2.49 4.91
CA ARG A 109 -0.36 -2.27 3.48
C ARG A 109 0.87 -1.78 2.72
N SER A 110 1.65 -0.86 3.28
CA SER A 110 2.87 -0.36 2.64
C SER A 110 3.94 -1.44 2.48
N TYR A 111 4.11 -2.33 3.48
CA TYR A 111 5.00 -3.48 3.33
C TYR A 111 4.52 -4.48 2.30
N ASN A 112 3.21 -4.77 2.28
CA ASN A 112 2.61 -5.64 1.27
C ASN A 112 2.84 -5.10 -0.15
N SER A 113 2.52 -3.81 -0.37
CA SER A 113 2.76 -3.15 -1.65
C SER A 113 4.23 -3.16 -2.05
N LEU A 114 5.14 -2.92 -1.11
CA LEU A 114 6.58 -2.97 -1.39
C LEU A 114 7.07 -4.38 -1.75
N ALA A 115 6.47 -5.41 -1.16
CA ALA A 115 6.73 -6.80 -1.53
C ALA A 115 6.28 -7.10 -2.96
N CYS A 116 5.07 -6.67 -3.35
CA CYS A 116 4.58 -6.80 -4.73
C CYS A 116 5.47 -6.06 -5.73
N VAL A 117 5.92 -4.84 -5.40
CA VAL A 117 6.87 -4.08 -6.23
C VAL A 117 8.15 -4.87 -6.47
N PHE A 118 8.74 -5.47 -5.43
CA PHE A 118 9.94 -6.31 -5.60
C PHE A 118 9.65 -7.61 -6.34
N GLN A 119 8.47 -8.19 -6.17
CA GLN A 119 8.04 -9.34 -6.95
C GLN A 119 7.96 -9.02 -8.45
N HIS A 120 7.40 -7.86 -8.84
CA HIS A 120 7.39 -7.41 -10.24
C HIS A 120 8.81 -7.23 -10.80
N GLN A 121 9.78 -6.84 -9.95
CA GLN A 121 11.21 -6.78 -10.31
C GLN A 121 11.92 -8.13 -10.30
N SER A 122 11.22 -9.24 -10.04
CA SER A 122 11.80 -10.58 -9.81
C SER A 122 12.80 -10.64 -8.65
N ASP A 123 12.79 -9.65 -7.75
CA ASP A 123 13.60 -9.67 -6.54
C ASP A 123 12.84 -10.38 -5.43
N HIS A 124 12.81 -11.71 -5.55
CA HIS A 124 12.06 -12.55 -4.64
C HIS A 124 12.58 -12.49 -3.20
N ALA A 125 13.88 -12.26 -2.99
CA ALA A 125 14.45 -12.15 -1.65
C ALA A 125 13.88 -10.94 -0.90
N ARG A 126 13.90 -9.75 -1.52
CA ARG A 126 13.32 -8.55 -0.93
C ARG A 126 11.79 -8.63 -0.85
N ALA A 127 11.13 -9.31 -1.80
CA ALA A 127 9.69 -9.55 -1.73
C ALA A 127 9.32 -10.36 -0.47
N LEU A 128 9.96 -11.52 -0.26
CA LEU A 128 9.71 -12.38 0.90
C LEU A 128 10.00 -11.65 2.23
N GLU A 129 11.08 -10.88 2.30
CA GLU A 129 11.41 -10.08 3.49
C GLU A 129 10.31 -9.06 3.82
N ASN A 130 9.76 -8.39 2.81
CA ASN A 130 8.70 -7.40 3.02
C ASN A 130 7.36 -8.06 3.34
N PHE A 131 7.05 -9.24 2.79
CA PHE A 131 5.89 -10.03 3.24
C PHE A 131 6.00 -10.42 4.72
N ASP A 132 7.17 -10.83 5.19
CA ASP A 132 7.37 -11.13 6.62
C ASP A 132 7.19 -9.89 7.51
N LYS A 133 7.65 -8.72 7.05
CA LYS A 133 7.40 -7.44 7.74
C LYS A 133 5.91 -7.06 7.74
N ALA A 134 5.21 -7.28 6.63
CA ALA A 134 3.77 -7.07 6.53
C ALA A 134 3.00 -7.99 7.50
N MET A 135 3.37 -9.28 7.58
CA MET A 135 2.77 -10.23 8.51
C MET A 135 2.97 -9.82 9.98
N ASN A 136 4.13 -9.27 10.33
CA ASN A 136 4.39 -8.76 11.67
C ASN A 136 3.54 -7.54 12.03
N ALA A 137 3.30 -6.63 11.07
CA ALA A 137 2.39 -5.51 11.26
C ALA A 137 0.92 -5.99 11.38
N ALA A 138 0.51 -6.94 10.53
CA ALA A 138 -0.84 -7.49 10.51
C ALA A 138 -1.24 -8.18 11.83
N GLN A 139 -0.28 -8.75 12.59
CA GLN A 139 -0.53 -9.33 13.91
C GLN A 139 -1.10 -8.33 14.93
N ARG A 140 -0.94 -7.02 14.70
CA ARG A 140 -1.47 -5.95 15.55
C ARG A 140 -2.89 -5.50 15.18
N LEU A 141 -3.46 -6.05 14.10
CA LEU A 141 -4.79 -5.70 13.59
C LEU A 141 -5.87 -6.62 14.18
N GLN A 142 -7.12 -6.15 14.18
CA GLN A 142 -8.26 -6.95 14.64
C GLN A 142 -8.52 -8.13 13.69
N ASP A 143 -8.53 -7.87 12.37
CA ASP A 143 -8.74 -8.87 11.32
C ASP A 143 -7.44 -9.58 10.88
N LYS A 144 -6.54 -9.81 11.84
CA LYS A 144 -5.20 -10.35 11.56
C LYS A 144 -5.22 -11.68 10.81
N ASN A 145 -6.20 -12.57 11.06
CA ASN A 145 -6.23 -13.88 10.42
C ASN A 145 -6.49 -13.75 8.91
N GLN A 146 -7.38 -12.84 8.51
CA GLN A 146 -7.65 -12.56 7.10
C GLN A 146 -6.40 -12.00 6.41
N HIS A 147 -5.79 -10.95 6.97
CA HIS A 147 -4.57 -10.36 6.42
C HIS A 147 -3.39 -11.33 6.36
N LEU A 148 -3.20 -12.16 7.40
CA LEU A 148 -2.17 -13.19 7.41
C LEU A 148 -2.44 -14.27 6.36
N CYS A 149 -3.69 -14.64 6.13
CA CYS A 149 -4.07 -15.57 5.06
C CYS A 149 -3.69 -15.01 3.70
N ASP A 150 -4.12 -13.79 3.37
CA ASP A 150 -3.83 -13.12 2.10
C ASP A 150 -2.30 -13.02 1.85
N LEU A 151 -1.54 -12.60 2.86
CA LEU A 151 -0.09 -12.52 2.79
C LEU A 151 0.59 -13.88 2.56
N LEU A 152 0.08 -14.94 3.18
CA LEU A 152 0.62 -16.29 3.00
C LEU A 152 0.37 -16.81 1.58
N LEU A 153 -0.76 -16.44 0.96
CA LEU A 153 -1.04 -16.76 -0.44
C LEU A 153 -0.08 -16.04 -1.38
N LEU A 154 0.12 -14.73 -1.19
CA LEU A 154 1.10 -13.95 -1.97
C LEU A 154 2.53 -14.46 -1.78
N LYS A 155 2.92 -14.81 -0.56
CA LYS A 155 4.23 -15.40 -0.25
C LYS A 155 4.41 -16.75 -0.95
N ALA A 156 3.37 -17.59 -0.99
CA ALA A 156 3.41 -18.87 -1.70
C ALA A 156 3.61 -18.68 -3.21
N ASP A 157 2.99 -17.66 -3.80
CA ASP A 157 3.18 -17.30 -5.21
C ASP A 157 4.64 -16.95 -5.53
N VAL A 158 5.28 -16.13 -4.68
CA VAL A 158 6.72 -15.86 -4.82
C VAL A 158 7.58 -17.12 -4.72
N LEU A 159 7.21 -18.05 -3.84
CA LEU A 159 7.95 -19.30 -3.66
C LEU A 159 7.79 -20.27 -4.84
N PHE A 160 6.65 -20.24 -5.53
CA PHE A 160 6.49 -20.95 -6.81
C PHE A 160 7.42 -20.39 -7.89
N ASN A 161 7.62 -19.07 -7.92
CA ASN A 161 8.56 -18.43 -8.84
C ASN A 161 10.04 -18.68 -8.48
N LEU A 162 10.34 -19.03 -7.21
CA LEU A 162 11.66 -19.43 -6.69
C LEU A 162 11.94 -20.95 -6.68
N PRO A 163 11.18 -21.75 -7.45
CA PRO A 163 10.98 -23.19 -7.27
C PRO A 163 11.05 -23.80 -5.85
N ASP A 164 10.73 -23.06 -4.79
CA ASP A 164 10.68 -23.58 -3.41
C ASP A 164 9.27 -24.12 -3.08
N PHE A 165 8.94 -25.27 -3.66
CA PHE A 165 7.65 -25.93 -3.45
C PHE A 165 7.43 -26.37 -2.00
N ARG A 166 8.51 -26.63 -1.25
CA ARG A 166 8.41 -27.01 0.16
C ARG A 166 7.97 -25.82 0.99
N GLY A 167 8.58 -24.65 0.77
CA GLY A 167 8.16 -23.40 1.37
C GLY A 167 6.73 -23.03 0.99
N ALA A 168 6.39 -23.09 -0.29
CA ALA A 168 5.04 -22.77 -0.78
C ALA A 168 3.97 -23.64 -0.10
N LYS A 169 4.20 -24.97 -0.02
CA LYS A 169 3.30 -25.91 0.69
C LYS A 169 3.11 -25.51 2.16
N GLN A 170 4.17 -25.10 2.86
CA GLN A 170 4.05 -24.68 4.26
C GLN A 170 3.23 -23.40 4.40
N CYS A 171 3.41 -22.43 3.52
CA CYS A 171 2.61 -21.19 3.51
C CYS A 171 1.12 -21.50 3.28
N LEU A 172 0.79 -22.32 2.28
CA LEU A 172 -0.59 -22.71 1.97
C LEU A 172 -1.24 -23.50 3.12
N LEU A 173 -0.51 -24.40 3.78
CA LEU A 173 -1.03 -25.12 4.95
C LEU A 173 -1.34 -24.19 6.12
N LYS A 174 -0.51 -23.15 6.34
CA LYS A 174 -0.79 -22.14 7.37
C LYS A 174 -2.00 -21.30 7.00
N ALA A 175 -2.12 -20.87 5.75
CA ALA A 175 -3.27 -20.10 5.25
C ALA A 175 -4.58 -20.88 5.42
N TYR A 176 -4.58 -22.17 5.02
CA TYR A 176 -5.73 -23.06 5.21
C TYR A 176 -6.17 -23.12 6.68
N LYS A 177 -5.22 -23.33 7.61
CA LYS A 177 -5.53 -23.40 9.04
C LYS A 177 -6.13 -22.10 9.59
N LEU A 178 -5.66 -20.94 9.14
CA LEU A 178 -6.18 -19.65 9.56
C LEU A 178 -7.60 -19.37 9.04
N ASN A 179 -7.95 -19.92 7.88
CA ASN A 179 -9.28 -19.77 7.29
C ASN A 179 -10.32 -20.76 7.85
N THR A 180 -9.87 -21.83 8.50
CA THR A 180 -10.74 -22.88 9.07
C THR A 180 -10.86 -22.82 10.61
N ALA A 181 -10.22 -21.84 11.25
CA ALA A 181 -10.19 -21.68 12.72
C ALA A 181 -11.07 -20.51 13.16
#